data_AF-A0A1Y5TX15-F1
#
_entry.id   AF-A0A1Y5TX15-F1
#
_cell.length_a   1.000
_cell.length_b   1.000
_cell.length_c   1.000
_cell.angle_alpha   90.00
_cell.angle_beta   90.00
_cell.angle_gamma   90.00
#
_symmetry.space_group_name_H-M   'P 1'
#
loop_
_entity.id
_entity.type
_entity.pdbx_description
1 polymer ?
#
loop_
_entity_poly.entity_id
_entity_poly.type
_entity_poly.pdbx_seq_one_letter_code
_entity_poly.pdbx_strand_id
1 'polypeptide(L)'
;MTIQSPIARPRRLFALTESDAPKGAVFIGPKSKWWPKQHNPSSTPAYARETYRQSLAVPCKWRERIELRTELRGKDIASQCPQEQESFVDVLLDIANSDEFG
;
A
#
# COMPACT_ATOMS: atom_id res chain seq x y z
N MET A 1 -24.94 0.71 21.79
CA MET A 1 -24.75 0.86 20.33
C MET A 1 -23.42 1.56 20.12
N THR A 2 -22.35 0.81 19.88
CA THR A 2 -21.02 1.39 19.67
C THR A 2 -20.98 1.92 18.25
N ILE A 3 -21.08 3.23 18.10
CA ILE A 3 -20.90 3.90 16.81
C ILE A 3 -19.45 3.63 16.41
N GLN A 4 -19.23 2.63 15.56
CA GLN A 4 -17.95 2.48 14.87
C GLN A 4 -17.81 3.74 14.02
N SER A 5 -16.91 4.64 14.42
CA SER A 5 -16.47 5.73 13.56
C SER A 5 -16.18 5.16 12.17
N PRO A 6 -16.63 5.80 11.09
CA PRO A 6 -16.33 5.33 9.75
C PRO A 6 -14.82 5.18 9.64
N ILE A 7 -14.35 3.98 9.32
CA ILE A 7 -12.93 3.73 9.08
C ILE A 7 -12.53 4.70 7.98
N ALA A 8 -11.66 5.66 8.31
CA ALA A 8 -11.20 6.66 7.36
C ALA A 8 -10.58 5.92 6.16
N ARG A 9 -11.00 6.27 4.95
CA ARG A 9 -10.41 5.69 3.73
C ARG A 9 -8.92 6.00 3.71
N PRO A 10 -8.03 4.99 3.73
CA PRO A 10 -6.59 5.19 3.58
C PRO A 10 -6.27 6.15 2.44
N ARG A 11 -5.36 7.09 2.70
CA ARG A 11 -4.83 8.00 1.69
C ARG A 11 -3.33 7.78 1.51
N ARG A 12 -2.86 8.06 0.31
CA ARG A 12 -1.43 8.09 0.01
C ARG A 12 -0.83 9.39 0.52
N LEU A 13 0.30 9.29 1.20
CA LEU A 13 1.08 10.40 1.73
C LEU A 13 2.52 10.31 1.23
N PHE A 14 3.14 11.46 1.02
CA PHE A 14 4.57 11.52 0.73
C PHE A 14 5.36 11.64 2.03
N ALA A 15 6.37 10.77 2.20
CA ALA A 15 7.31 10.85 3.31
C ALA A 15 8.68 10.33 2.85
N LEU A 16 9.75 11.07 3.16
CA LEU A 16 11.11 10.65 2.82
C LEU A 16 11.62 9.55 3.75
N THR A 17 11.23 9.58 5.01
CA THR A 17 11.59 8.56 6.00
C THR A 17 10.38 8.16 6.85
N GLU A 18 10.54 7.08 7.62
CA GLU A 18 9.53 6.67 8.60
C GLU A 18 9.27 7.76 9.65
N SER A 19 10.29 8.55 10.01
CA SER A 19 10.16 9.65 10.95
C SER A 19 9.39 10.84 10.39
N ASP A 20 9.36 11.01 9.06
CA ASP A 20 8.57 12.05 8.38
C ASP A 20 7.10 11.64 8.23
N ALA A 21 6.78 10.34 8.36
CA ALA A 21 5.42 9.87 8.21
C ALA A 21 4.54 10.40 9.37
N PRO A 22 3.34 10.95 9.08
CA PRO A 22 2.48 11.46 10.13
C PRO A 22 2.02 10.34 11.06
N LYS A 23 1.75 10.70 12.32
CA LYS A 23 1.35 9.74 13.36
C LYS A 23 0.12 8.95 12.91
N GLY A 24 0.24 7.63 12.93
CA GLY A 24 -0.82 6.70 12.52
C GLY A 24 -0.74 6.26 11.05
N ALA A 25 0.09 6.88 10.24
CA ALA A 25 0.39 6.40 8.88
C ALA A 25 1.38 5.22 8.92
N VAL A 26 1.21 4.28 7.99
CA VAL A 26 2.15 3.19 7.77
C VAL A 26 3.17 3.63 6.73
N PHE A 27 4.44 3.68 7.12
CA PHE A 27 5.51 3.99 6.19
C PHE A 27 5.92 2.76 5.37
N ILE A 28 5.94 2.89 4.05
CA ILE A 28 6.35 1.87 3.09
C ILE A 28 7.59 2.35 2.34
N GLY A 29 8.75 1.90 2.84
CA GLY A 29 10.06 2.09 2.23
C GLY A 29 10.81 0.76 2.03
N PRO A 30 12.06 0.77 1.57
CA PRO A 30 12.84 -0.43 1.22
C PRO A 30 12.96 -1.52 2.30
N LYS A 31 12.78 -1.15 3.57
CA LYS A 31 12.80 -2.08 4.72
C LYS A 31 11.41 -2.65 5.07
N SER A 32 10.34 -2.12 4.49
CA SER A 32 8.96 -2.54 4.76
C SER A 32 8.70 -3.91 4.13
N LYS A 33 7.93 -4.75 4.83
CA LYS A 33 7.51 -6.07 4.31
C LYS A 33 6.64 -5.98 3.06
N TRP A 34 5.97 -4.84 2.85
CA TRP A 34 5.14 -4.58 1.68
C TRP A 34 5.90 -3.92 0.53
N TRP A 35 7.19 -3.62 0.73
CA TRP A 35 8.04 -3.12 -0.34
C TRP A 35 8.17 -4.18 -1.45
N PRO A 36 8.00 -3.82 -2.73
CA PRO A 36 8.15 -4.77 -3.83
C PRO A 36 9.56 -5.38 -3.82
N LYS A 37 9.64 -6.71 -3.67
CA LYS A 37 10.92 -7.44 -3.73
C LYS A 37 11.61 -7.32 -5.10
N GLN A 38 10.83 -7.13 -6.16
CA GLN A 38 11.29 -6.94 -7.52
C GLN A 38 11.40 -5.45 -7.89
N HIS A 39 11.58 -4.56 -6.92
CA HIS A 39 11.74 -3.13 -7.20
C HIS A 39 12.95 -2.89 -8.10
N ASN A 40 12.69 -2.64 -9.38
CA ASN A 40 13.71 -2.25 -10.34
C ASN A 40 13.67 -0.72 -10.50
N PRO A 41 14.69 0.02 -10.00
CA PRO A 41 14.71 1.48 -10.10
C PRO A 41 14.81 1.99 -11.54
N SER A 42 15.14 1.12 -12.51
CA SER A 42 15.17 1.47 -13.95
C SER A 42 13.83 1.24 -14.66
N SER A 43 12.82 0.67 -13.99
CA SER A 43 11.50 0.44 -14.59
C SER A 43 10.60 1.66 -14.43
N THR A 44 9.66 1.86 -15.37
CA THR A 44 8.69 2.94 -15.27
C THR A 44 7.76 2.71 -14.06
N PRO A 45 7.24 3.79 -13.43
CA PRO A 45 6.37 3.66 -12.26
C PRO A 45 5.09 2.84 -12.53
N ALA A 46 4.51 3.00 -13.73
CA ALA A 46 3.37 2.21 -14.19
C ALA A 46 3.70 0.72 -14.33
N TYR A 47 4.89 0.37 -14.83
CA TYR A 47 5.34 -1.02 -14.91
C TYR A 47 5.52 -1.62 -13.51
N ALA A 48 6.17 -0.89 -12.60
CA ALA A 48 6.34 -1.34 -11.22
C ALA A 48 4.99 -1.59 -10.51
N ARG A 49 4.01 -0.71 -10.75
CA ARG A 49 2.63 -0.86 -10.27
C ARG A 49 1.99 -2.14 -10.78
N GLU A 50 2.00 -2.37 -12.09
CA GLU A 50 1.37 -3.55 -12.70
C GLU A 50 2.07 -4.85 -12.29
N THR A 51 3.41 -4.90 -12.29
CA THR A 51 4.16 -6.08 -11.84
C THR A 51 3.86 -6.43 -10.38
N TYR A 52 3.74 -5.42 -9.52
CA TYR A 52 3.38 -5.64 -8.12
C TYR A 52 1.94 -6.15 -7.97
N ARG A 53 0.99 -5.57 -8.72
CA ARG A 53 -0.40 -6.03 -8.77
C ARG A 53 -0.50 -7.49 -9.23
N GLN A 54 0.20 -7.84 -10.30
CA GLN A 54 0.24 -9.22 -10.83
C GLN A 54 0.86 -10.20 -9.83
N SER A 55 1.93 -9.80 -9.13
CA SER A 55 2.53 -10.63 -8.08
C SER A 55 1.56 -10.94 -6.94
N LEU A 56 0.71 -9.98 -6.56
CA LEU A 56 -0.31 -10.16 -5.53
C LEU A 56 -1.56 -10.89 -6.06
N ALA A 57 -1.85 -10.85 -7.35
CA ALA A 57 -2.99 -11.50 -7.97
C ALA A 57 -2.88 -13.04 -7.98
N VAL A 58 -1.66 -13.58 -7.90
CA VAL A 58 -1.39 -15.03 -7.87
C VAL A 58 -2.24 -15.73 -6.79
N PRO A 59 -2.95 -16.84 -7.10
CA PRO A 59 -3.87 -17.49 -6.15
C PRO A 59 -3.21 -17.81 -4.80
N CYS A 60 -1.96 -18.30 -4.81
CA CYS A 60 -1.21 -18.65 -3.62
C CYS A 60 -0.88 -17.46 -2.69
N LYS A 61 -1.08 -16.22 -3.14
CA LYS A 61 -0.85 -14.99 -2.37
C LYS A 61 -2.10 -14.46 -1.67
N TRP A 62 -3.21 -15.21 -1.69
CA TRP A 62 -4.45 -14.80 -1.02
C TRP A 62 -4.26 -14.43 0.46
N ARG A 63 -3.43 -15.17 1.21
CA ARG A 63 -3.10 -14.86 2.62
C ARG A 63 -2.39 -13.52 2.77
N GLU A 64 -1.39 -13.28 1.91
CA GLU A 64 -0.64 -12.02 1.88
C GLU A 64 -1.56 -10.83 1.59
N ARG A 65 -2.55 -11.00 0.69
CA ARG A 65 -3.59 -9.98 0.44
C ARG A 65 -4.46 -9.70 1.67
N ILE A 66 -4.86 -10.73 2.41
CA ILE A 66 -5.65 -10.56 3.65
C ILE A 66 -4.84 -9.84 4.73
N GLU A 67 -3.59 -10.24 4.92
CA GLU A 67 -2.70 -9.61 5.90
C GLU A 67 -2.44 -8.15 5.56
N LEU A 68 -2.18 -7.85 4.28
CA LEU A 68 -1.99 -6.49 3.77
C LEU A 68 -3.22 -5.63 4.03
N ARG A 69 -4.41 -6.14 3.66
CA ARG A 69 -5.67 -5.43 3.93
C ARG A 69 -5.85 -5.20 5.42
N THR A 70 -5.67 -6.21 6.25
CA THR A 70 -5.89 -6.10 7.70
C THR A 70 -4.94 -5.09 8.34
N GLU A 71 -3.68 -5.04 7.91
CA GLU A 71 -2.68 -4.14 8.48
C GLU A 71 -2.86 -2.68 8.02
N LEU A 72 -3.21 -2.48 6.75
CA LEU A 72 -3.30 -1.16 6.13
C LEU A 72 -4.71 -0.55 6.19
N ARG A 73 -5.75 -1.34 6.43
CA ARG A 73 -7.14 -0.84 6.50
C ARG A 73 -7.27 0.23 7.58
N GLY A 74 -7.77 1.39 7.17
CA GLY A 74 -7.97 2.54 8.06
C GLY A 74 -6.71 3.33 8.40
N LYS A 75 -5.56 3.02 7.80
CA LYS A 75 -4.31 3.74 8.02
C LYS A 75 -3.84 4.38 6.73
N ASP A 76 -3.41 5.63 6.81
CA ASP A 76 -2.75 6.29 5.68
C ASP A 76 -1.44 5.58 5.34
N ILE A 77 -1.06 5.61 4.07
CA ILE A 77 0.15 4.95 3.57
C ILE A 77 1.14 6.03 3.14
N ALA A 78 2.26 6.12 3.85
CA ALA A 78 3.32 7.07 3.57
C ALA A 78 4.46 6.39 2.79
N SER A 79 4.99 7.01 1.74
CA SER A 79 6.10 6.46 0.97
C SER A 79 6.95 7.54 0.32
N GLN A 80 8.17 7.15 -0.10
CA GLN A 80 9.10 7.98 -0.86
C GLN A 80 8.64 8.19 -2.31
N CYS A 81 7.61 7.48 -2.78
CA CYS A 81 7.08 7.63 -4.14
C CYS A 81 6.27 8.94 -4.27
N PRO A 82 6.59 9.84 -5.23
CA PRO A 82 5.88 11.10 -5.45
C PRO A 82 4.38 10.90 -5.68
N GLN A 83 3.52 11.63 -4.98
CA GLN A 83 2.06 11.47 -5.06
C GLN A 83 1.48 11.70 -6.47
N GLU A 84 2.16 12.51 -7.30
CA GLU A 84 1.73 12.85 -8.65
C GLU A 84 1.96 11.71 -9.68
N GLN A 85 2.66 10.65 -9.28
CA GLN A 85 3.00 9.52 -10.15
C GLN A 85 2.37 8.22 -9.66
N GLU A 86 1.88 7.41 -10.60
CA GLU A 86 1.48 6.02 -10.33
C GLU A 86 2.63 5.24 -9.69
N SER A 87 2.32 4.39 -8.72
CA SER A 87 3.29 3.57 -8.02
C SER A 87 2.64 2.30 -7.49
N PHE A 88 3.46 1.35 -7.06
CA PHE A 88 3.00 0.17 -6.32
C PHE A 88 2.21 0.56 -5.05
N VAL A 89 2.46 1.76 -4.50
CA VAL A 89 1.72 2.30 -3.36
C VAL A 89 0.23 2.44 -3.68
N ASP A 90 -0.15 2.71 -4.92
CA ASP A 90 -1.55 2.78 -5.33
C ASP A 90 -2.22 1.40 -5.29
N VAL A 91 -1.48 0.32 -5.50
CA VAL A 91 -1.99 -1.06 -5.33
C VAL A 91 -2.21 -1.37 -3.85
N LEU A 92 -1.30 -0.95 -2.97
CA LEU A 92 -1.49 -1.09 -1.53
C LEU A 92 -2.72 -0.33 -1.05
N LEU A 93 -2.90 0.89 -1.58
CA LEU A 93 -4.04 1.75 -1.27
C LEU A 93 -5.35 1.13 -1.76
N ASP A 94 -5.36 0.58 -2.97
CA ASP A 94 -6.51 -0.11 -3.56
C ASP A 94 -6.92 -1.32 -2.72
N ILE A 95 -5.96 -2.17 -2.31
CA ILE A 95 -6.25 -3.33 -1.46
C ILE A 95 -6.70 -2.90 -0.05
N ALA A 96 -6.12 -1.85 0.51
CA ALA A 96 -6.52 -1.32 1.82
C ALA A 96 -7.94 -0.71 1.81
N ASN A 97 -8.36 -0.15 0.67
CA ASN A 97 -9.69 0.44 0.46
C ASN A 97 -10.73 -0.54 -0.11
N SER A 98 -10.30 -1.68 -0.66
CA SER A 98 -11.20 -2.68 -1.26
C SER A 98 -12.08 -3.32 -0.19
N ASP A 99 -13.39 -3.31 -0.42
CA ASP A 99 -14.36 -3.96 0.46
C ASP A 99 -14.51 -5.45 0.13
N GLU A 100 -14.28 -5.82 -1.13
CA GLU A 100 -14.54 -7.14 -1.68
C GLU A 100 -13.34 -8.09 -1.68
N PHE A 101 -13.62 -9.34 -1.29
CA PHE A 101 -12.89 -10.51 -1.75
C PHE A 101 -13.43 -10.86 -3.15
N GLY A 102 -12.82 -10.30 -4.19
CA GLY A 102 -12.93 -10.83 -5.55
C GLY A 102 -11.90 -11.92 -5.77
#